data_AF-M4RYB3-F1
#
_entry.id   AF-M4RYB3-F1
#
_cell.length_a   1.000
_cell.length_b   1.000
_cell.length_c   1.000
_cell.angle_alpha   90.00
_cell.angle_beta   90.00
_cell.angle_gamma   90.00
#
_symmetry.space_group_name_H-M   'P 1'
#
loop_
_entity.id
_entity.type
_entity.pdbx_description
1 polymer ?
#
loop_
_entity_poly.entity_id
_entity_poly.type
_entity_poly.pdbx_seq_one_letter_code
_entity_poly.pdbx_strand_id
1 'polypeptide(L)'
;MYGQRIAPSKLGSYPRPAITYPFGQAGVPIPPPAAIYRKTQDGELLSKIVRKAFGAWAAAQLPEAEWDATAALLAADIDQRRPPADMEVLARYGFAKPVELAYVDLRGAVTYKPVCLQLPAPRTVMHLGTHFVADLIKSPPSQHAHVPAETMDFFRRWNEVARAERDQFTKASQWPGQFRVHNGRWPRWAEIEAEWPRIGEWLQDQRKQVAA
;
A
#
# COMPACT_ATOMS: atom_id res chain seq x y z
N MET A 1 -55.72 14.82 31.48
CA MET A 1 -54.37 14.22 31.71
C MET A 1 -53.76 13.90 30.36
N TYR A 2 -52.77 14.65 29.91
CA TYR A 2 -52.09 14.39 28.64
C TYR A 2 -51.08 13.26 28.83
N GLY A 3 -51.25 12.16 28.08
CA GLY A 3 -50.34 11.01 28.12
C GLY A 3 -48.91 11.44 27.81
N GLN A 4 -47.96 11.03 28.65
CA GLN A 4 -46.54 11.24 28.42
C GLN A 4 -46.16 10.70 27.04
N ARG A 5 -45.73 11.60 26.14
CA ARG A 5 -45.09 11.20 24.88
C ARG A 5 -43.76 10.54 25.20
N ILE A 6 -43.69 9.24 24.99
CA ILE A 6 -42.47 8.45 25.13
C ILE A 6 -41.58 8.77 23.91
N ALA A 7 -40.34 9.20 24.16
CA ALA A 7 -39.36 9.45 23.10
C ALA A 7 -39.06 8.14 22.34
N PRO A 8 -38.81 8.17 21.01
CA PRO A 8 -38.54 6.97 20.21
C PRO A 8 -37.37 6.12 20.73
N SER A 9 -36.44 6.72 21.48
CA SER A 9 -35.31 6.04 22.14
C SER A 9 -35.71 5.15 23.33
N LYS A 10 -36.94 5.26 23.83
CA LYS A 10 -37.49 4.44 24.93
C LYS A 10 -38.39 3.30 24.45
N LEU A 11 -38.68 3.22 23.15
CA LEU A 11 -39.25 2.03 22.53
C LEU A 11 -38.10 1.03 22.36
N GLY A 12 -38.19 -0.10 23.08
CA GLY A 12 -37.13 -1.09 23.26
C GLY A 12 -36.23 -1.25 22.04
N SER A 13 -34.98 -0.84 22.19
CA SER A 13 -33.91 -1.12 21.24
C SER A 13 -33.61 -2.61 21.31
N TYR A 14 -34.36 -3.43 20.57
CA TYR A 14 -33.89 -4.77 20.23
C TYR A 14 -32.49 -4.59 19.63
N PRO A 15 -31.45 -5.26 20.16
CA PRO A 15 -30.14 -5.22 19.55
C PRO A 15 -30.32 -5.76 18.13
N ARG A 16 -30.23 -4.87 17.12
CA ARG A 16 -30.20 -5.31 15.74
C ARG A 16 -28.99 -6.22 15.61
N PRO A 17 -29.14 -7.47 15.14
CA PRO A 17 -27.98 -8.34 14.95
C PRO A 17 -26.95 -7.58 14.12
N ALA A 18 -25.70 -7.57 14.59
CA ALA A 18 -24.61 -7.07 13.79
C ALA A 18 -24.67 -7.84 12.45
N ILE A 19 -24.79 -7.12 11.33
CA ILE A 19 -24.70 -7.79 10.04
C ILE A 19 -23.24 -8.23 9.93
N THR A 20 -23.01 -9.53 10.06
CA THR A 20 -21.71 -10.13 9.84
C THR A 20 -21.59 -10.41 8.35
N TYR A 21 -20.61 -9.79 7.70
CA TYR A 21 -20.31 -10.11 6.30
C TYR A 21 -19.47 -11.39 6.23
N PRO A 22 -19.62 -12.20 5.17
CA PRO A 22 -18.72 -13.33 4.93
C PRO A 22 -17.28 -12.81 4.74
N PHE A 23 -16.28 -13.60 5.12
CA PHE A 23 -14.87 -13.22 4.91
C PHE A 23 -14.39 -13.73 3.56
N GLY A 24 -13.68 -12.89 2.81
CA GLY A 24 -12.96 -13.27 1.60
C GLY A 24 -11.63 -13.94 1.92
N GLN A 25 -10.98 -14.52 0.91
CA GLN A 25 -9.66 -15.16 1.06
C GLN A 25 -8.58 -14.20 1.58
N ALA A 26 -8.72 -12.90 1.31
CA ALA A 26 -7.84 -11.86 1.84
C ALA A 26 -7.99 -11.60 3.36
N GLY A 27 -8.88 -12.34 4.05
CA GLY A 27 -9.13 -12.20 5.49
C GLY A 27 -9.92 -10.95 5.86
N VAL A 28 -10.65 -10.36 4.91
CA VAL A 28 -11.45 -9.13 5.10
C VAL A 28 -12.93 -9.46 4.89
N PRO A 29 -13.84 -8.89 5.72
CA PRO A 29 -15.27 -9.01 5.49
C PRO A 29 -15.68 -8.46 4.11
N ILE A 30 -16.53 -9.18 3.39
CA ILE A 30 -16.95 -8.87 2.01
C ILE A 30 -18.43 -8.49 2.03
N PRO A 31 -18.75 -7.19 1.99
CA PRO A 31 -20.13 -6.74 2.03
C PRO A 31 -20.87 -7.14 0.74
N PRO A 32 -22.15 -7.54 0.82
CA PRO A 32 -22.94 -7.80 -0.38
C PRO A 32 -23.26 -6.46 -1.08
N PRO A 33 -23.39 -6.43 -2.43
CA PRO A 33 -23.63 -5.19 -3.17
C PRO A 33 -24.85 -4.39 -2.69
N ALA A 34 -25.90 -5.10 -2.25
CA ALA A 34 -27.14 -4.51 -1.76
C ALA A 34 -27.06 -3.92 -0.34
N ALA A 35 -26.02 -4.21 0.43
CA ALA A 35 -25.88 -3.70 1.79
C ALA A 35 -25.67 -2.18 1.81
N ILE A 36 -26.28 -1.51 2.80
CA ILE A 36 -26.10 -0.07 3.04
C ILE A 36 -24.81 0.13 3.85
N TYR A 37 -23.96 1.05 3.40
CA TYR A 37 -22.77 1.48 4.13
C TYR A 37 -23.12 2.18 5.45
N ARG A 38 -22.52 1.73 6.55
CA ARG A 38 -22.73 2.24 7.90
C ARG A 38 -21.46 2.91 8.41
N LYS A 39 -21.42 4.24 8.45
CA LYS A 39 -20.23 5.01 8.88
C LYS A 39 -19.52 4.46 10.13
N THR A 40 -20.27 4.05 11.14
CA THR A 40 -19.71 3.59 12.43
C THR A 40 -19.12 2.18 12.40
N GLN A 41 -19.56 1.32 11.47
CA GLN A 41 -19.14 -0.08 11.36
C GLN A 41 -18.24 -0.30 10.15
N ASP A 42 -18.60 0.31 9.03
CA ASP A 42 -18.02 0.05 7.72
C ASP A 42 -16.88 1.03 7.36
N GLY A 43 -16.64 2.08 8.16
CA GLY A 43 -15.56 3.05 7.87
C GLY A 43 -14.16 2.43 7.93
N GLU A 44 -13.90 1.62 8.97
CA GLU A 44 -12.66 0.86 9.07
C GLU A 44 -12.61 -0.26 8.02
N LEU A 45 -13.74 -0.92 7.76
CA LEU A 45 -13.84 -1.96 6.75
C LEU A 45 -13.49 -1.43 5.35
N LEU A 46 -14.09 -0.30 4.95
CA LEU A 46 -13.79 0.35 3.68
C LEU A 46 -12.31 0.69 3.59
N SER A 47 -11.71 1.24 4.65
CA SER A 47 -10.27 1.55 4.68
C SER A 47 -9.41 0.29 4.48
N LYS A 48 -9.79 -0.86 5.06
CA LYS A 48 -9.10 -2.14 4.86
C LYS A 48 -9.27 -2.66 3.44
N ILE A 49 -10.49 -2.64 2.90
CA ILE A 49 -10.81 -3.05 1.52
C ILE A 49 -10.01 -2.22 0.52
N VAL A 50 -10.02 -0.89 0.67
CA VAL A 50 -9.26 0.04 -0.15
C VAL A 50 -7.78 -0.38 -0.13
N ARG A 51 -7.15 -0.50 1.05
CA ARG A 51 -5.72 -0.92 1.15
C ARG A 51 -5.43 -2.25 0.46
N LYS A 52 -6.30 -3.25 0.61
CA LYS A 52 -6.11 -4.57 -0.01
C LYS A 52 -6.29 -4.53 -1.53
N ALA A 53 -7.31 -3.83 -2.03
CA ALA A 53 -7.53 -3.63 -3.46
C ALA A 53 -6.36 -2.87 -4.11
N PHE A 54 -5.87 -1.81 -3.43
CA PHE A 54 -4.67 -1.09 -3.88
C PHE A 54 -3.43 -1.95 -3.87
N GLY A 55 -3.20 -2.72 -2.80
CA GLY A 55 -2.05 -3.62 -2.71
C GLY A 55 -2.04 -4.66 -3.84
N ALA A 56 -3.20 -5.24 -4.17
CA ALA A 56 -3.32 -6.19 -5.27
C ALA A 56 -3.05 -5.53 -6.64
N TRP A 57 -3.60 -4.33 -6.87
CA TRP A 57 -3.31 -3.56 -8.09
C TRP A 57 -1.83 -3.17 -8.19
N ALA A 58 -1.23 -2.69 -7.11
CA ALA A 58 0.18 -2.31 -7.05
C ALA A 58 1.10 -3.50 -7.37
N ALA A 59 0.81 -4.68 -6.81
CA ALA A 59 1.54 -5.90 -7.10
C ALA A 59 1.45 -6.32 -8.59
N ALA A 60 0.32 -6.04 -9.24
CA ALA A 60 0.18 -6.27 -10.68
C ALA A 60 0.97 -5.25 -11.54
N GLN A 61 1.20 -4.03 -11.04
CA GLN A 61 1.99 -3.01 -11.75
C GLN A 61 3.50 -3.20 -11.61
N LEU A 62 3.94 -3.73 -10.46
CA LEU A 62 5.33 -4.02 -10.16
C LEU A 62 5.45 -5.47 -9.65
N PRO A 63 5.47 -6.44 -10.57
CA PRO A 63 5.60 -7.86 -10.23
C PRO A 63 6.90 -8.14 -9.48
N GLU A 64 6.91 -9.18 -8.65
CA GLU A 64 8.06 -9.60 -7.83
C GLU A 64 9.35 -9.78 -8.65
N ALA A 65 9.24 -10.30 -9.87
CA ALA A 65 10.39 -10.43 -10.78
C ALA A 65 11.10 -9.09 -11.09
N GLU A 66 10.37 -7.97 -11.13
CA GLU A 66 10.98 -6.65 -11.31
C GLU A 66 11.67 -6.13 -10.04
N TRP A 67 11.15 -6.50 -8.86
CA TRP A 67 11.80 -6.23 -7.59
C TRP A 67 13.14 -6.96 -7.50
N ASP A 68 13.14 -8.25 -7.84
CA ASP A 68 14.33 -9.10 -7.84
C ASP A 68 15.37 -8.61 -8.85
N ALA A 69 14.94 -8.25 -10.06
CA ALA A 69 15.82 -7.70 -11.09
C ALA A 69 16.46 -6.38 -10.64
N THR A 70 15.68 -5.49 -10.02
CA THR A 70 16.19 -4.22 -9.49
C THR A 70 17.16 -4.42 -8.33
N ALA A 71 16.84 -5.34 -7.42
CA ALA A 71 17.72 -5.72 -6.31
C ALA A 71 19.04 -6.32 -6.81
N ALA A 72 19.00 -7.17 -7.84
CA ALA A 72 20.19 -7.76 -8.45
C ALA A 72 21.09 -6.70 -9.08
N LEU A 73 20.52 -5.72 -9.78
CA LEU A 73 21.27 -4.60 -10.36
C LEU A 73 21.93 -3.74 -9.28
N LEU A 74 21.23 -3.44 -8.18
CA LEU A 74 21.82 -2.72 -7.04
C LEU A 74 22.92 -3.53 -6.36
N ALA A 75 22.74 -4.83 -6.20
CA ALA A 75 23.76 -5.71 -5.63
C ALA A 75 25.02 -5.74 -6.51
N ALA A 76 24.87 -5.86 -7.82
CA ALA A 76 25.99 -5.85 -8.77
C ALA A 76 26.75 -4.51 -8.73
N ASP A 77 26.05 -3.39 -8.63
CA ASP A 77 26.66 -2.07 -8.49
C ASP A 77 27.38 -1.89 -7.13
N ILE A 78 26.86 -2.46 -6.05
CA ILE A 78 27.58 -2.53 -4.76
C ILE A 78 28.88 -3.32 -4.93
N ASP A 79 28.82 -4.51 -5.50
CA ASP A 79 29.98 -5.39 -5.67
C ASP A 79 31.02 -4.80 -6.62
N GLN A 80 30.61 -4.03 -7.63
CA GLN A 80 31.54 -3.31 -8.52
C GLN A 80 32.33 -2.23 -7.76
N ARG A 81 31.66 -1.49 -6.86
CA ARG A 81 32.31 -0.46 -6.03
C ARG A 81 33.10 -1.07 -4.88
N ARG A 82 32.74 -2.29 -4.47
CA ARG A 82 33.27 -3.01 -3.31
C ARG A 82 33.46 -4.48 -3.66
N PRO A 83 34.56 -4.83 -4.34
CA PRO A 83 34.81 -6.19 -4.81
C PRO A 83 34.65 -7.21 -3.68
N PRO A 84 33.97 -8.35 -3.91
CA PRO A 84 33.72 -9.35 -2.87
C PRO A 84 34.99 -9.89 -2.20
N ALA A 85 36.09 -9.99 -2.96
CA ALA A 85 37.39 -10.42 -2.45
C ALA A 85 37.95 -9.45 -1.40
N ASP A 86 37.90 -8.14 -1.68
CA ASP A 86 38.36 -7.11 -0.74
C ASP A 86 37.46 -7.06 0.50
N MET A 87 36.15 -7.16 0.29
CA MET A 87 35.18 -7.20 1.38
C MET A 87 35.32 -8.45 2.24
N GLU A 88 35.76 -9.58 1.69
CA GLU A 88 36.07 -10.78 2.46
C GLU A 88 37.25 -10.56 3.40
N VAL A 89 38.32 -9.93 2.89
CA VAL A 89 39.48 -9.57 3.72
C VAL A 89 39.04 -8.63 4.83
N LEU A 90 38.29 -7.56 4.52
CA LEU A 90 37.79 -6.63 5.52
C LEU A 90 36.85 -7.27 6.55
N ALA A 91 36.03 -8.23 6.14
CA ALA A 91 35.13 -8.95 7.03
C ALA A 91 35.91 -9.77 8.07
N ARG A 92 37.04 -10.39 7.70
CA ARG A 92 37.91 -11.13 8.64
C ARG A 92 38.43 -10.27 9.78
N TYR A 93 38.62 -8.97 9.53
CA TYR A 93 39.08 -8.00 10.52
C TYR A 93 37.92 -7.21 11.17
N GLY A 94 36.66 -7.56 10.89
CA GLY A 94 35.50 -6.89 11.47
C GLY A 94 35.22 -5.51 10.90
N PHE A 95 35.67 -5.22 9.67
CA PHE A 95 35.42 -3.94 8.99
C PHE A 95 34.32 -4.00 7.92
N ALA A 96 33.81 -5.19 7.60
CA ALA A 96 32.73 -5.36 6.64
C ALA A 96 31.64 -6.32 7.16
N LYS A 97 30.41 -6.15 6.67
CA LYS A 97 29.24 -6.98 7.01
C LYS A 97 28.39 -7.30 5.79
N PRO A 98 27.64 -8.42 5.80
CA PRO A 98 26.59 -8.64 4.81
C PRO A 98 25.49 -7.59 4.94
N VAL A 99 24.85 -7.29 3.82
CA VAL A 99 23.73 -6.38 3.68
C VAL A 99 22.61 -7.15 3.03
N GLU A 100 21.48 -7.22 3.72
CA GLU A 100 20.28 -7.88 3.19
C GLU A 100 19.27 -6.86 2.66
N LEU A 101 19.47 -5.56 2.95
CA LEU A 101 18.55 -4.48 2.60
C LEU A 101 19.28 -3.26 2.01
N ALA A 102 18.80 -2.76 0.88
CA ALA A 102 19.10 -1.43 0.37
C ALA A 102 17.95 -0.47 0.69
N TYR A 103 18.30 0.75 1.08
CA TYR A 103 17.36 1.85 1.23
C TYR A 103 17.54 2.83 0.07
N VAL A 104 16.47 3.09 -0.67
CA VAL A 104 16.48 4.01 -1.80
C VAL A 104 15.58 5.20 -1.50
N ASP A 105 16.18 6.38 -1.36
CA ASP A 105 15.47 7.63 -1.21
C ASP A 105 15.03 8.14 -2.58
N LEU A 106 13.73 8.37 -2.73
CA LEU A 106 13.15 8.89 -3.97
C LEU A 106 13.00 10.40 -3.88
N ARG A 107 13.93 11.13 -4.50
CA ARG A 107 13.89 12.60 -4.52
C ARG A 107 12.88 13.09 -5.56
N GLY A 108 11.97 13.96 -5.12
CA GLY A 108 10.83 14.41 -5.92
C GLY A 108 9.64 13.44 -5.91
N ALA A 109 9.68 12.40 -5.09
CA ALA A 109 8.54 11.50 -4.91
C ALA A 109 7.43 12.08 -4.02
N VAL A 110 6.24 11.49 -4.13
CA VAL A 110 5.07 11.85 -3.31
C VAL A 110 5.16 11.29 -1.89
N THR A 111 6.00 10.27 -1.69
CA THR A 111 6.28 9.60 -0.42
C THR A 111 7.68 9.94 0.08
N TYR A 112 7.81 10.23 1.37
CA TYR A 112 9.09 10.43 2.05
C TYR A 112 9.69 9.12 2.59
N LYS A 113 8.95 8.00 2.50
CA LYS A 113 9.46 6.71 2.97
C LYS A 113 10.42 6.13 1.93
N PRO A 114 11.63 5.71 2.32
CA PRO A 114 12.55 5.04 1.43
C PRO A 114 11.95 3.72 0.93
N VAL A 115 12.30 3.37 -0.31
CA VAL A 115 12.02 2.04 -0.84
C VAL A 115 13.06 1.08 -0.27
N CYS A 116 12.59 0.02 0.38
CA CYS A 116 13.45 -1.03 0.91
C CYS A 116 13.49 -2.18 -0.09
N LEU A 117 14.67 -2.53 -0.59
CA LEU A 117 14.88 -3.65 -1.50
C LEU A 117 15.67 -4.74 -0.77
N GLN A 118 15.14 -5.97 -0.78
CA GLN A 118 15.87 -7.12 -0.28
C GLN A 118 16.92 -7.53 -1.31
N LEU A 119 18.17 -7.57 -0.87
CA LEU A 119 19.31 -7.87 -1.73
C LEU A 119 19.75 -9.32 -1.55
N PRO A 120 20.33 -9.95 -2.59
CA PRO A 120 21.03 -11.23 -2.46
C PRO A 120 22.36 -11.06 -1.69
N ALA A 121 22.28 -10.89 -0.37
CA ALA A 121 23.38 -10.78 0.60
C ALA A 121 24.71 -10.12 0.14
N PRO A 122 24.73 -8.94 -0.53
CA PRO A 122 25.96 -8.21 -0.85
C PRO A 122 26.72 -7.74 0.40
N ARG A 123 27.98 -7.31 0.26
CA ARG A 123 28.83 -6.89 1.40
C ARG A 123 29.05 -5.36 1.44
N THR A 124 29.18 -4.78 2.64
CA THR A 124 29.50 -3.35 2.85
C THR A 124 30.52 -3.14 3.95
N VAL A 125 31.21 -1.99 3.93
CA VAL A 125 32.06 -1.51 5.03
C VAL A 125 31.19 -1.00 6.19
N MET A 126 31.61 -1.26 7.44
CA MET A 126 30.78 -1.12 8.66
C MET A 126 30.27 0.28 9.03
N HIS A 127 30.63 1.34 8.30
CA HIS A 127 30.12 2.70 8.52
C HIS A 127 29.56 3.36 7.27
N LEU A 128 29.51 2.62 6.16
CA LEU A 128 28.89 3.10 4.93
C LEU A 128 27.57 2.35 4.76
N GLY A 129 26.46 3.02 5.08
CA GLY A 129 25.14 2.49 4.81
C GLY A 129 24.91 2.30 3.30
N THR A 130 24.11 1.30 2.93
CA THR A 130 23.61 1.07 1.56
C THR A 130 22.41 1.99 1.29
N HIS A 131 22.68 3.29 1.32
CA HIS A 131 21.72 4.32 0.96
C HIS A 131 21.97 4.73 -0.49
N PHE A 132 20.92 4.63 -1.28
CA PHE A 132 20.89 5.10 -2.64
C PHE A 132 19.91 6.25 -2.78
N VAL A 133 20.11 7.04 -3.83
CA VAL A 133 19.17 8.07 -4.25
C VAL A 133 18.73 7.81 -5.68
N ALA A 134 17.41 7.85 -5.89
CA ALA A 134 16.83 7.94 -7.22
C ALA A 134 16.21 9.33 -7.39
N ASP A 135 16.82 10.15 -8.25
CA ASP A 135 16.35 11.50 -8.56
C ASP A 135 15.31 11.47 -9.66
N LEU A 136 14.03 11.60 -9.29
CA LEU A 136 12.92 11.65 -10.24
C LEU A 136 12.72 13.06 -10.83
N ILE A 137 13.36 14.06 -10.23
CA ILE A 137 13.38 15.46 -10.66
C ILE A 137 14.81 16.00 -10.60
N LYS A 138 15.11 17.06 -11.36
CA LYS A 138 16.40 17.76 -11.22
C LYS A 138 16.50 18.36 -9.82
N SER A 139 17.26 17.72 -8.96
CA SER A 139 17.54 18.10 -7.57
C SER A 139 19.02 18.40 -7.38
N PRO A 140 19.41 19.16 -6.34
CA PRO A 140 20.81 19.41 -6.04
C PRO A 140 21.59 18.10 -5.80
N PRO A 141 22.92 18.10 -6.02
CA PRO A 141 23.74 16.90 -5.91
C PRO A 141 23.59 16.20 -4.56
N SER A 142 23.56 14.87 -4.58
CA SER A 142 23.47 14.03 -3.39
C SER A 142 24.86 13.65 -2.86
N GLN A 143 24.98 13.47 -1.54
CA GLN A 143 26.16 12.84 -0.93
C GLN A 143 26.08 11.30 -1.01
N HIS A 144 24.88 10.75 -1.19
CA HIS A 144 24.67 9.32 -1.36
C HIS A 144 24.85 8.92 -2.82
N ALA A 145 25.20 7.66 -3.03
CA ALA A 145 25.30 7.12 -4.38
C ALA A 145 23.95 7.15 -5.09
N HIS A 146 23.97 7.46 -6.38
CA HIS A 146 22.78 7.32 -7.20
C HIS A 146 22.57 5.85 -7.55
N VAL A 147 21.31 5.48 -7.75
CA VAL A 147 20.95 4.17 -8.30
C VAL A 147 21.47 4.03 -9.75
N PRO A 148 21.74 2.81 -10.23
CA PRO A 148 22.06 2.56 -11.63
C PRO A 148 20.95 3.07 -12.55
N ALA A 149 21.31 3.60 -13.72
CA ALA A 149 20.37 4.24 -14.64
C ALA A 149 19.27 3.27 -15.10
N GLU A 150 19.59 1.99 -15.24
CA GLU A 150 18.72 0.89 -15.63
C GLU A 150 17.57 0.67 -14.63
N THR A 151 17.76 1.05 -13.36
CA THR A 151 16.75 0.90 -12.31
C THR A 151 15.81 2.11 -12.21
N MET A 152 16.09 3.21 -12.91
CA MET A 152 15.33 4.46 -12.76
C MET A 152 13.85 4.32 -13.17
N ASP A 153 13.56 3.52 -14.20
CA ASP A 153 12.18 3.32 -14.65
C ASP A 153 11.35 2.50 -13.65
N PHE A 154 11.96 1.60 -12.89
CA PHE A 154 11.32 0.91 -11.76
C PHE A 154 10.90 1.94 -10.69
N PHE A 155 11.82 2.81 -10.27
CA PHE A 155 11.53 3.82 -9.24
C PHE A 155 10.52 4.89 -9.69
N ARG A 156 10.51 5.23 -10.99
CA ARG A 156 9.48 6.11 -11.56
C ARG A 156 8.09 5.48 -11.46
N ARG A 157 7.94 4.22 -11.91
CA ARG A 157 6.68 3.47 -11.83
C ARG A 157 6.23 3.26 -10.39
N TRP A 158 7.15 2.94 -9.47
CA TRP A 158 6.85 2.87 -8.05
C TRP A 158 6.28 4.18 -7.50
N ASN A 159 6.87 5.32 -7.85
CA ASN A 159 6.34 6.62 -7.44
C ASN A 159 4.95 6.92 -8.04
N GLU A 160 4.69 6.49 -9.27
CA GLU A 160 3.36 6.58 -9.89
C GLU A 160 2.32 5.73 -9.14
N VAL A 161 2.68 4.50 -8.77
CA VAL A 161 1.85 3.60 -7.96
C VAL A 161 1.56 4.22 -6.59
N ALA A 162 2.60 4.72 -5.89
CA ALA A 162 2.46 5.35 -4.59
C ALA A 162 1.60 6.63 -4.64
N ARG A 163 1.73 7.43 -5.70
CA ARG A 163 0.89 8.61 -5.93
C ARG A 163 -0.57 8.21 -6.14
N ALA A 164 -0.82 7.22 -6.99
CA ALA A 164 -2.16 6.71 -7.24
C ALA A 164 -2.80 6.13 -5.97
N GLU A 165 -2.04 5.41 -5.15
CA GLU A 165 -2.50 4.89 -3.85
C GLU A 165 -2.96 6.04 -2.95
N ARG A 166 -2.12 7.05 -2.74
CA ARG A 166 -2.44 8.17 -1.85
C ARG A 166 -3.71 8.91 -2.30
N ASP A 167 -3.81 9.21 -3.59
CA ASP A 167 -4.92 9.97 -4.15
C ASP A 167 -6.23 9.18 -4.08
N GLN A 168 -6.19 7.90 -4.46
CA GLN A 168 -7.39 7.08 -4.49
C GLN A 168 -7.80 6.61 -3.09
N PHE A 169 -6.87 6.31 -2.18
CA PHE A 169 -7.19 5.98 -0.79
C PHE A 169 -7.91 7.14 -0.09
N THR A 170 -7.38 8.36 -0.24
CA THR A 170 -7.93 9.55 0.40
C THR A 170 -9.33 9.86 -0.14
N LYS A 171 -9.51 9.81 -1.47
CA LYS A 171 -10.80 10.09 -2.09
C LYS A 171 -11.84 8.99 -1.78
N ALA A 172 -11.48 7.71 -1.90
CA ALA A 172 -12.42 6.61 -1.69
C ALA A 172 -12.90 6.51 -0.24
N SER A 173 -12.03 6.72 0.75
CA SER A 173 -12.42 6.68 2.16
C SER A 173 -13.34 7.84 2.58
N GLN A 174 -13.22 9.01 1.93
CA GLN A 174 -14.02 10.19 2.23
C GLN A 174 -15.34 10.26 1.45
N TRP A 175 -15.38 9.61 0.28
CA TRP A 175 -16.52 9.67 -0.65
C TRP A 175 -17.88 9.30 -0.04
N PRO A 176 -18.03 8.26 0.82
CA PRO A 176 -19.34 7.96 1.41
C PRO A 176 -19.94 9.13 2.21
N GLY A 177 -19.08 9.95 2.83
CA GLY A 177 -19.50 11.16 3.51
C GLY A 177 -20.04 12.22 2.55
N GLN A 178 -19.33 12.44 1.44
CA GLN A 178 -19.74 13.36 0.37
C GLN A 178 -21.05 12.90 -0.28
N PHE A 179 -21.17 11.60 -0.58
CA PHE A 179 -22.39 11.00 -1.11
C PHE A 179 -23.59 11.26 -0.20
N ARG A 180 -23.42 11.12 1.13
CA ARG A 180 -24.48 11.42 2.10
C ARG A 180 -24.92 12.88 2.07
N VAL A 181 -23.98 13.81 1.96
CA VAL A 181 -24.28 15.24 1.89
C VAL A 181 -25.11 15.55 0.63
N HIS A 182 -24.75 14.98 -0.51
CA HIS A 182 -25.45 15.24 -1.78
C HIS A 182 -26.78 14.50 -1.93
N ASN A 183 -26.89 13.26 -1.45
CA ASN A 183 -28.06 12.40 -1.69
C ASN A 183 -28.99 12.23 -0.48
N GLY A 184 -28.63 12.79 0.68
CA GLY A 184 -29.42 12.66 1.91
C GLY A 184 -29.43 11.26 2.55
N ARG A 185 -28.72 10.28 1.97
CA ARG A 185 -28.62 8.90 2.45
C ARG A 185 -27.20 8.37 2.34
N TRP A 186 -26.86 7.36 3.14
CA TRP A 186 -25.61 6.63 2.94
C TRP A 186 -25.66 5.80 1.65
N PRO A 187 -24.51 5.62 0.96
CA PRO A 187 -24.45 4.79 -0.24
C PRO A 187 -24.63 3.31 0.11
N ARG A 188 -25.03 2.52 -0.87
CA ARG A 188 -24.91 1.07 -0.89
C ARG A 188 -23.51 0.68 -1.34
N TRP A 189 -23.08 -0.53 -1.02
CA TRP A 189 -21.78 -1.04 -1.47
C TRP A 189 -21.66 -1.10 -2.99
N ALA A 190 -22.72 -1.44 -3.72
CA ALA A 190 -22.74 -1.36 -5.18
C ALA A 190 -22.43 0.05 -5.73
N GLU A 191 -22.83 1.11 -5.02
CA GLU A 191 -22.56 2.50 -5.43
C GLU A 191 -21.11 2.89 -5.17
N ILE A 192 -20.52 2.36 -4.08
CA ILE A 192 -19.08 2.51 -3.81
C ILE A 192 -18.27 1.78 -4.87
N GLU A 193 -18.68 0.57 -5.25
CA GLU A 193 -18.00 -0.23 -6.29
C GLU A 193 -18.06 0.42 -7.67
N ALA A 194 -19.18 1.06 -8.00
CA ALA A 194 -19.33 1.78 -9.27
C ALA A 194 -18.46 3.04 -9.33
N GLU A 195 -18.36 3.80 -8.23
CA GLU A 195 -17.51 4.99 -8.15
C GLU A 195 -16.02 4.62 -8.18
N TRP A 196 -15.65 3.47 -7.59
CA TRP A 196 -14.28 3.02 -7.44
C TRP A 196 -14.07 1.66 -8.12
N PRO A 197 -13.90 1.61 -9.45
CA PRO A 197 -13.83 0.37 -10.22
C PRO A 197 -12.81 -0.64 -9.68
N ARG A 198 -11.63 -0.19 -9.23
CA ARG A 198 -10.59 -1.07 -8.65
C ARG A 198 -11.05 -1.76 -7.37
N ILE A 199 -11.84 -1.08 -6.55
CA ILE A 199 -12.44 -1.65 -5.35
C ILE A 199 -13.55 -2.63 -5.75
N GLY A 200 -14.35 -2.27 -6.76
CA GLY A 200 -15.38 -3.12 -7.35
C GLY A 200 -14.84 -4.43 -7.90
N GLU A 201 -13.85 -4.38 -8.77
CA GLU A 201 -13.18 -5.55 -9.36
C GLU A 201 -12.61 -6.44 -8.25
N TRP A 202 -11.86 -5.88 -7.31
CA TRP A 202 -11.31 -6.63 -6.20
C TRP A 202 -12.39 -7.30 -5.33
N LEU A 203 -13.48 -6.60 -5.00
CA LEU A 203 -14.60 -7.17 -4.25
C LEU A 203 -15.33 -8.27 -5.03
N GLN A 204 -15.49 -8.13 -6.34
CA GLN A 204 -16.09 -9.16 -7.19
C GLN A 204 -15.23 -10.43 -7.20
N ASP A 205 -13.91 -10.29 -7.32
CA ASP A 205 -13.01 -11.43 -7.28
C ASP A 205 -13.01 -12.13 -5.92
N GLN A 206 -13.04 -11.36 -4.82
CA GLN A 206 -13.23 -11.93 -3.49
C GLN A 206 -14.57 -12.67 -3.35
N ARG A 207 -15.66 -12.16 -3.93
CA ARG A 207 -16.97 -12.84 -3.89
C ARG A 207 -16.98 -14.14 -4.68
N LYS A 208 -16.37 -14.17 -5.87
CA LYS A 208 -16.24 -15.39 -6.67
C LYS A 208 -15.50 -16.49 -5.89
N GLN A 209 -14.46 -16.10 -5.15
CA GLN A 209 -13.66 -17.01 -4.33
C GLN A 209 -14.39 -17.53 -3.07
N VAL A 210 -15.37 -16.79 -2.56
CA VAL A 210 -16.22 -17.23 -1.42
C VAL A 210 -17.32 -18.17 -1.88
N ALA A 211 -17.75 -18.06 -3.14
CA ALA A 211 -18.79 -18.89 -3.74
C ALA A 211 -18.24 -20.19 -4.37
N ALA A 212 -16.92 -20.31 -4.52
CA ALA A 212 -16.22 -21.49 -5.03
C ALA A 212 -15.83 -22.44 -3.89
#